data_AF-A0AAV2H3Q6-F1
#
_entry.id   AF-A0AAV2H3Q6-F1
#
_cell.length_a   1.000
_cell.length_b   1.000
_cell.length_c   1.000
_cell.angle_alpha   90.00
_cell.angle_beta   90.00
_cell.angle_gamma   90.00
#
_symmetry.space_group_name_H-M   'P 1'
#
loop_
_entity.id
_entity.type
_entity.pdbx_description
1 polymer ?
#
loop_
_entity_poly.entity_id
_entity_poly.type
_entity_poly.pdbx_seq_one_letter_code
_entity_poly.pdbx_strand_id
1 'polypeptide(L)'
;MLAWQLAAVASIILWTSTMSLILFGCLKLAGIFRVSEEIEKKGLDIARHSQPAYPLEAYGHGHVEDIKAIGLDGKLSSIELG
;
A
#
# COMPACT_ATOMS: atom_id res chain seq x y z
N MET A 1 15.54 -40.61 7.01
CA MET A 1 14.54 -39.66 7.54
C MET A 1 14.86 -38.20 7.16
N LEU A 2 16.04 -37.66 7.48
CA LEU A 2 16.38 -36.25 7.17
C LEU A 2 16.30 -35.89 5.68
N ALA A 3 16.84 -36.75 4.80
CA ALA A 3 16.81 -36.50 3.34
C ALA A 3 15.39 -36.36 2.79
N TRP A 4 14.42 -37.11 3.35
CA TRP A 4 13.02 -37.03 2.93
C TRP A 4 12.36 -35.71 3.36
N GLN A 5 12.69 -35.23 4.56
CA GLN A 5 12.22 -33.91 5.03
C GLN A 5 12.76 -32.79 4.15
N LEU A 6 14.03 -32.85 3.78
CA LEU A 6 14.64 -31.87 2.86
C LEU A 6 14.00 -31.92 1.47
N ALA A 7 13.71 -33.11 0.94
CA ALA A 7 13.02 -33.25 -0.34
C ALA A 7 11.60 -32.67 -0.31
N ALA A 8 10.86 -32.89 0.78
CA ALA A 8 9.51 -32.34 0.96
C ALA A 8 9.56 -30.80 1.04
N VAL A 9 10.45 -30.24 1.85
CA VAL A 9 10.62 -28.79 1.97
C VAL A 9 11.04 -28.17 0.63
N ALA A 10 12.02 -28.78 -0.06
CA ALA A 10 12.46 -28.32 -1.37
C ALA A 10 11.33 -28.32 -2.40
N SER A 11 10.48 -29.36 -2.40
CA SER A 11 9.31 -29.44 -3.27
C SER A 11 8.30 -28.32 -3.00
N ILE A 12 8.00 -28.04 -1.73
CA ILE A 12 7.08 -26.96 -1.33
C ILE A 12 7.63 -25.60 -1.73
N ILE A 13 8.91 -25.33 -1.46
CA ILE A 13 9.56 -24.08 -1.84
C ILE A 13 9.50 -23.93 -3.36
N LEU A 14 9.95 -24.94 -4.11
CA LEU A 14 10.01 -24.88 -5.56
C LEU A 14 8.62 -24.62 -6.16
N TRP A 15 7.61 -25.35 -5.71
CA TRP A 15 6.24 -25.19 -6.21
C TRP A 15 5.67 -23.81 -5.86
N THR A 16 5.76 -23.41 -4.59
CA THR A 16 5.17 -22.15 -4.11
C THR A 16 5.86 -20.94 -4.73
N SER A 17 7.19 -20.96 -4.81
CA SER A 17 7.96 -19.90 -5.45
C SER A 17 7.68 -19.83 -6.95
N THR A 18 7.58 -20.98 -7.64
CA THR A 18 7.26 -20.99 -9.07
C THR A 18 5.87 -20.41 -9.34
N MET A 19 4.85 -20.85 -8.61
CA MET A 19 3.48 -20.33 -8.76
C MET A 19 3.40 -18.85 -8.41
N SER A 20 4.06 -18.41 -7.34
CA SER A 20 4.13 -16.99 -6.95
C SER A 20 4.83 -16.15 -8.02
N LEU A 21 5.94 -16.64 -8.59
CA LEU A 21 6.67 -15.94 -9.66
C LEU A 21 5.82 -15.82 -10.92
N ILE A 22 5.06 -16.85 -11.28
CA ILE A 22 4.14 -16.78 -12.42
C ILE A 22 3.05 -15.73 -12.15
N LEU A 23 2.36 -15.79 -11.02
CA LEU A 23 1.28 -14.87 -10.69
C LEU A 23 1.77 -13.41 -10.60
N PHE A 24 2.74 -13.15 -9.73
CA PHE A 24 3.25 -11.80 -9.50
C PHE A 24 4.10 -11.30 -10.66
N GLY A 25 4.77 -12.18 -11.40
CA GLY A 25 5.47 -11.85 -12.64
C GLY A 25 4.50 -11.35 -13.71
N CYS A 26 3.40 -12.07 -13.95
CA CYS A 26 2.34 -11.63 -14.87
C CYS A 26 1.73 -10.28 -14.44
N LEU A 27 1.42 -10.11 -13.16
CA LEU A 27 0.88 -8.84 -12.65
C LEU A 27 1.87 -7.68 -12.78
N LYS A 28 3.17 -7.95 -12.61
CA LYS A 28 4.23 -6.95 -12.78
C LYS A 28 4.38 -6.54 -14.25
N LEU A 29 4.35 -7.50 -15.16
CA LEU A 29 4.38 -7.22 -16.61
C LEU A 29 3.15 -6.44 -17.07
N ALA A 30 1.99 -6.71 -16.49
CA ALA A 30 0.77 -5.94 -16.75
C ALA A 30 0.79 -4.53 -16.12
N GLY A 31 1.78 -4.20 -15.27
CA GLY A 31 1.85 -2.91 -14.58
C GLY A 31 0.83 -2.71 -13.45
N ILE A 32 0.20 -3.79 -12.97
CA ILE A 32 -0.88 -3.74 -11.97
C ILE A 32 -0.38 -4.17 -10.58
N PHE A 33 0.80 -4.79 -10.50
CA PHE A 33 1.33 -5.35 -9.26
C PHE A 33 1.58 -4.32 -8.15
N ARG A 34 1.97 -3.09 -8.49
CA ARG A 34 2.26 -2.02 -7.53
C ARG A 34 1.70 -0.70 -8.03
N VAL A 35 1.20 0.11 -7.11
CA VAL A 35 0.73 1.46 -7.40
C VAL A 35 1.91 2.40 -7.68
N SER A 36 1.68 3.54 -8.33
CA SER A 36 2.73 4.53 -8.56
C SER A 36 3.28 5.10 -7.24
N GLU A 37 4.55 5.50 -7.23
CA GLU A 37 5.22 6.03 -6.03
C GLU A 37 4.48 7.23 -5.41
N GLU A 38 3.86 8.08 -6.24
CA GLU A 38 3.10 9.22 -5.76
C GLU A 38 1.86 8.81 -4.95
N ILE A 39 1.12 7.80 -5.41
CA ILE A 39 -0.04 7.29 -4.68
C ILE A 39 0.41 6.47 -3.47
N GLU A 40 1.54 5.76 -3.58
CA GLU A 40 2.11 5.01 -2.46
C GLU A 40 2.46 5.93 -1.28
N LYS A 41 3.05 7.10 -1.55
CA LYS A 41 3.38 8.11 -0.53
C LYS A 41 2.14 8.76 0.09
N LYS A 42 1.10 9.02 -0.71
CA LYS A 42 -0.16 9.65 -0.25
C LYS A 42 -1.09 8.67 0.48
N GLY A 43 -0.87 7.37 0.33
CA GLY A 43 -1.76 6.33 0.81
C GLY A 43 -2.92 6.04 -0.15
N LEU A 44 -3.37 4.79 -0.18
CA LEU A 44 -4.45 4.34 -1.08
C LEU A 44 -5.84 4.76 -0.59
N ASP A 45 -5.97 5.07 0.70
CA ASP A 45 -7.26 5.35 1.35
C ASP A 45 -7.94 6.58 0.74
N ILE A 46 -7.20 7.67 0.57
CA ILE A 46 -7.72 8.91 -0.02
C ILE A 46 -8.12 8.69 -1.49
N ALA A 47 -7.30 7.98 -2.25
CA ALA A 47 -7.51 7.75 -3.68
C ALA A 47 -8.68 6.79 -3.99
N ARG A 48 -9.02 5.87 -3.08
CA ARG A 48 -10.02 4.81 -3.34
C ARG A 48 -11.28 4.90 -2.48
N HIS A 49 -11.18 5.37 -1.24
CA HIS A 49 -12.30 5.39 -0.30
C HIS A 49 -12.84 6.79 -0.04
N SER A 50 -12.20 7.85 -0.57
CA SER A 50 -12.60 9.26 -0.41
C SER A 50 -12.76 9.72 1.05
N GLN A 51 -12.28 8.92 1.99
CA GLN A 51 -12.35 9.12 3.43
C GLN A 51 -11.05 8.57 4.03
N PRO A 52 -10.47 9.23 5.04
CA PRO A 52 -9.32 8.70 5.75
C PRO A 52 -9.74 7.45 6.55
N ALA A 53 -8.84 6.48 6.67
CA ALA A 53 -9.12 5.24 7.41
C ALA A 53 -9.23 5.47 8.93
N TYR A 54 -8.55 6.51 9.43
CA TYR A 54 -8.56 6.92 10.83
C TYR A 54 -8.79 8.43 10.97
N PRO A 55 -9.21 8.90 12.16
CA PRO A 55 -9.25 10.33 12.47
C PRO A 55 -7.88 10.98 12.25
N LEU A 56 -7.86 12.27 11.89
CA LEU A 56 -6.60 12.98 11.61
C LEU A 56 -5.63 12.96 12.79
N GLU A 57 -6.14 12.89 14.03
CA GLU A 57 -5.28 12.83 15.23
C GLU A 57 -4.45 11.54 15.32
N ALA A 58 -4.87 10.46 14.63
CA ALA A 58 -4.18 9.17 14.63
C ALA A 58 -3.05 9.10 13.60
N TYR A 59 -3.08 9.95 12.57
CA TYR A 59 -1.98 10.13 11.64
C TYR A 59 -0.96 11.07 12.32
N GLY A 60 0.12 10.51 12.84
CA GLY A 60 1.17 11.29 13.52
C GLY A 60 1.70 12.45 12.65
N HIS A 61 2.53 13.30 13.27
CA HIS A 61 2.99 14.63 12.82
C HIS A 61 3.60 14.76 11.39
N GLY A 62 3.69 13.68 10.61
CA GLY A 62 4.27 13.64 9.26
C GLY A 62 3.35 13.12 8.15
N HIS A 63 2.04 12.95 8.37
CA HIS A 63 1.08 12.52 7.32
C HIS A 63 0.05 13.59 6.92
N VAL A 64 0.15 14.79 7.49
CA VAL A 64 -0.76 15.92 7.25
C VAL A 64 -0.13 16.90 6.26
N GLU A 65 0.19 16.44 5.06
CA GLU A 65 0.36 17.36 3.93
C GLU A 65 -0.94 17.36 3.12
N ASP A 66 -1.69 18.44 3.26
CA ASP A 66 -2.81 18.81 2.40
C ASP A 66 -4.04 17.88 2.38
N ILE A 67 -4.53 17.46 3.55
CA ILE A 67 -5.99 17.34 3.68
C ILE A 67 -6.52 18.78 3.74
N LYS A 68 -6.63 19.44 2.58
CA LYS A 68 -7.50 20.60 2.40
C LYS A 68 -8.92 20.11 2.64
N ALA A 69 -9.30 20.08 3.91
CA ALA A 69 -10.69 19.98 4.30
C ALA A 69 -11.37 21.16 3.61
N ILE A 70 -12.14 20.84 2.57
CA ILE A 70 -13.02 21.80 1.94
C ILE A 70 -14.02 22.14 3.03
N GLY A 71 -13.77 23.23 3.75
CA GLY A 71 -14.72 23.78 4.69
C GLY A 71 -16.03 24.00 3.94
N LEU A 72 -17.15 23.76 4.63
CA LEU A 72 -18.52 23.92 4.10
C LEU A 72 -18.83 25.37 3.64
N ASP A 73 -17.84 26.26 3.71
CA ASP A 73 -17.80 27.68 3.37
C ASP A 73 -16.89 28.03 2.17
N GLY A 74 -16.21 27.05 1.56
CA GLY A 74 -15.49 27.24 0.28
C GLY A 74 -14.26 28.15 0.35
N LYS A 75 -13.65 28.34 1.53
CA LYS A 75 -12.39 29.10 1.68
C LYS A 75 -11.23 28.23 2.17
N LEU A 76 -10.06 28.46 1.55
CA LEU A 76 -8.79 27.84 1.91
C LEU A 76 -8.17 28.62 3.07
N SER A 77 -8.23 28.08 4.30
CA SER A 77 -7.45 28.60 5.42
C SER A 77 -6.22 27.72 5.63
N SER A 78 -5.04 28.28 5.34
CA SER A 78 -3.77 27.69 5.75
C SER A 78 -3.64 27.83 7.26
N ILE A 79 -3.76 26.72 7.99
CA ILE A 79 -3.41 26.71 9.41
C ILE A 79 -1.91 26.47 9.48
N GLU A 80 -1.14 27.53 9.71
CA GLU A 80 0.25 27.40 10.16
C GLU A 80 0.22 26.95 11.63
N LEU A 81 0.58 25.69 11.87
CA LEU A 81 0.90 25.19 13.20
C LEU A 81 2.37 25.49 13.47
N GLY A 82 2.61 26.47 14.34
CA GLY A 82 3.92 26.76 14.93
C GLY A 82 4.33 25.78 16.01
#